data_AF-A0A422LT35-F1
#
_entry.id   AF-A0A422LT35-F1
#
_cell.length_a   1.000
_cell.length_b   1.000
_cell.length_c   1.000
_cell.angle_alpha   90.00
_cell.angle_beta   90.00
_cell.angle_gamma   90.00
#
_symmetry.space_group_name_H-M   'P 1'
#
loop_
_entity.id
_entity.type
_entity.pdbx_description
1 polymer ?
#
loop_
_entity_poly.entity_id
_entity_poly.type
_entity_poly.pdbx_seq_one_letter_code
_entity_poly.pdbx_strand_id
1 'polypeptide(L)'
;MKTYVDLEHLDDKQRMLFNWKNSLLIKHAVGEDVTKQLLTIDQQTTSLAQAKQLLNKVVERATKQLYPELNFEQTTAAERRELIKETNSEQTIFKGSELAERLADIRNDLLTQQLLTFTKRPYTSWQLVNQQAQTIEKQLTAMLAKHGHQLDDLKHTDRGMLAAYEPNELEFISKAVKDLRVIREVKAVVQTQYDSILTTAFPDSDLDKLETIDKEQIYTAVVYYDPELKPLSANDLSQLRQQPPVVFTSQQHQAGLNYLLGKIELKDVQDHRLQRVLKHDGTRQLFLGECGQDNKLDRKQIETVQARLKQQTTRLDQYKQAQVKDYQAINYHPTSPKNYLTNILDEALMTILYAKNTDYLRKRQLRGLKETEWEMTKKQRQHQTRNRHEDGGMHL
;
A
#
# COMPACT_ATOMS: atom_id res chain seq x y z
N MET A 1 -24.55 -14.47 25.74
CA MET A 1 -25.19 -13.84 24.57
C MET A 1 -24.66 -14.55 23.34
N LYS A 2 -25.51 -15.30 22.61
CA LYS A 2 -25.12 -15.99 21.37
C LYS A 2 -25.14 -14.95 20.25
N THR A 3 -24.02 -14.30 19.99
CA THR A 3 -23.89 -13.40 18.84
C THR A 3 -23.99 -14.24 17.58
N TYR A 4 -24.92 -13.90 16.70
CA TYR A 4 -24.97 -14.48 15.35
C TYR A 4 -23.63 -14.18 14.68
N VAL A 5 -22.90 -15.20 14.25
CA VAL A 5 -21.59 -15.02 13.62
C VAL A 5 -21.85 -14.66 12.16
N ASP A 6 -22.01 -13.38 11.89
CA ASP A 6 -21.90 -12.84 10.54
C ASP A 6 -20.63 -12.01 10.38
N LEU A 7 -20.35 -11.64 9.14
CA LEU A 7 -19.12 -10.98 8.77
C LEU A 7 -18.98 -9.57 9.34
N GLU A 8 -20.06 -8.80 9.41
CA GLU A 8 -20.06 -7.43 9.92
C GLU A 8 -19.87 -7.39 11.44
N HIS A 9 -20.52 -8.31 12.17
CA HIS A 9 -20.39 -8.41 13.62
C HIS A 9 -18.97 -8.78 14.05
N LEU A 10 -18.21 -9.54 13.24
CA LEU A 10 -16.81 -9.85 13.55
C LEU A 10 -15.88 -8.65 13.38
N ASP A 11 -16.09 -7.82 12.36
CA ASP A 11 -15.29 -6.62 12.12
C ASP A 11 -15.56 -5.57 13.22
N ASP A 12 -16.84 -5.42 13.62
CA ASP A 12 -17.23 -4.60 14.77
C ASP A 12 -16.66 -5.11 16.09
N LYS A 13 -16.65 -6.42 16.30
CA LYS A 13 -16.05 -7.02 17.49
C LYS A 13 -14.55 -6.77 17.54
N GLN A 14 -13.86 -6.84 16.40
CA GLN A 14 -12.43 -6.52 16.33
C GLN A 14 -12.17 -5.07 16.74
N ARG A 15 -12.93 -4.13 16.18
CA ARG A 15 -12.84 -2.70 16.52
C ARG A 15 -13.08 -2.45 18.01
N MET A 16 -14.12 -3.08 18.58
CA MET A 16 -14.44 -2.97 20.00
C MET A 16 -13.29 -3.48 20.88
N LEU A 17 -12.74 -4.66 20.57
CA LEU A 17 -11.63 -5.25 21.33
C LEU A 17 -10.37 -4.39 21.24
N PHE A 18 -10.06 -3.88 20.05
CA PHE A 18 -8.92 -2.97 19.85
C PHE A 18 -9.06 -1.70 20.70
N ASN A 19 -10.21 -1.03 20.64
CA ASN A 19 -10.47 0.18 21.41
C ASN A 19 -10.47 -0.08 22.92
N TRP A 20 -11.05 -1.21 23.35
CA TRP A 20 -11.08 -1.61 24.75
C TRP A 20 -9.66 -1.87 25.28
N LYS A 21 -8.84 -2.60 24.52
CA LYS A 21 -7.43 -2.90 24.87
C LYS A 21 -6.63 -1.61 25.03
N ASN A 22 -6.79 -0.67 24.10
CA ASN A 22 -6.09 0.61 24.13
C ASN A 22 -6.48 1.49 25.32
N SER A 23 -7.75 1.43 25.75
CA SER A 23 -8.21 2.16 26.92
C SER A 23 -7.62 1.60 28.23
N LEU A 24 -7.57 0.27 28.36
CA LEU A 24 -7.09 -0.38 29.59
C LEU A 24 -5.59 -0.28 29.81
N LEU A 25 -4.77 -0.27 28.75
CA LEU A 25 -3.32 -0.28 28.92
C LEU A 25 -2.78 1.02 29.52
N ILE A 26 -3.44 2.15 29.25
CA ILE A 26 -3.13 3.42 29.93
C ILE A 26 -3.52 3.35 31.41
N LYS A 27 -4.69 2.78 31.73
CA LYS A 27 -5.16 2.57 33.10
C LYS A 27 -4.19 1.69 33.91
N HIS A 28 -3.70 0.62 33.30
CA HIS A 28 -2.67 -0.25 33.90
C HIS A 28 -1.39 0.53 34.20
N ALA A 29 -0.94 1.35 33.24
CA ALA A 29 0.29 2.15 33.35
C ALA A 29 0.26 3.14 34.52
N VAL A 30 -0.91 3.74 34.80
CA VAL A 30 -1.10 4.67 35.93
C VAL A 30 -1.40 3.97 37.26
N GLY A 31 -1.48 2.63 37.28
CA GLY A 31 -1.60 1.85 38.50
C GLY A 31 -3.00 1.28 38.80
N GLU A 32 -3.97 1.42 37.90
CA GLU A 32 -5.27 0.74 38.04
C GLU A 32 -5.11 -0.77 37.83
N ASP A 33 -5.76 -1.57 38.67
CA ASP A 33 -5.85 -3.02 38.42
C ASP A 33 -6.87 -3.30 37.32
N VAL A 34 -6.37 -3.69 36.16
CA VAL A 34 -7.17 -4.07 34.99
C VAL A 34 -6.90 -5.51 34.54
N THR A 35 -6.27 -6.32 35.39
CA THR A 35 -5.77 -7.67 35.06
C THR A 35 -6.89 -8.56 34.53
N LYS A 36 -8.04 -8.56 35.21
CA LYS A 36 -9.21 -9.37 34.80
C LYS A 36 -9.77 -8.93 33.45
N GLN A 37 -9.80 -7.62 33.19
CA GLN A 37 -10.29 -7.08 31.92
C GLN A 37 -9.32 -7.39 30.77
N LEU A 38 -8.00 -7.30 31.00
CA LEU A 38 -6.99 -7.69 30.00
C LEU A 38 -7.09 -9.18 29.65
N LEU A 39 -7.20 -10.06 30.64
CA LEU A 39 -7.43 -11.50 30.41
C LEU A 39 -8.71 -11.76 29.60
N THR A 40 -9.77 -11.02 29.89
CA THR A 40 -11.04 -11.12 29.14
C THR A 40 -10.87 -10.70 27.69
N ILE A 41 -10.12 -9.62 27.44
CA ILE A 41 -9.83 -9.16 26.07
C ILE A 41 -9.02 -10.20 25.31
N ASP A 42 -7.97 -10.77 25.91
CA ASP A 42 -7.11 -11.73 25.24
C ASP A 42 -7.87 -13.04 24.92
N GLN A 43 -8.74 -13.49 25.82
CA GLN A 43 -9.68 -14.59 25.54
C GLN A 43 -10.61 -14.28 24.36
N GLN A 44 -11.26 -13.11 24.38
CA GLN A 44 -12.16 -12.71 23.28
C GLN A 44 -11.42 -12.49 21.95
N THR A 45 -10.17 -12.03 22.00
CA THR A 45 -9.31 -11.87 20.81
C THR A 45 -8.99 -13.23 20.20
N THR A 46 -8.70 -14.22 21.03
CA THR A 46 -8.46 -15.61 20.59
C THR A 46 -9.72 -16.22 19.97
N SER A 47 -10.88 -16.07 20.62
CA SER A 47 -12.15 -16.56 20.07
C SER A 47 -12.51 -15.87 18.75
N LEU A 48 -12.24 -14.57 18.62
CA LEU A 48 -12.45 -13.83 17.37
C LEU A 48 -11.56 -14.37 16.24
N ALA A 49 -10.30 -14.66 16.52
CA ALA A 49 -9.39 -15.24 15.52
C ALA A 49 -9.89 -16.61 15.02
N GLN A 50 -10.34 -17.48 15.94
CA GLN A 50 -10.93 -18.77 15.59
C GLN A 50 -12.22 -18.62 14.77
N ALA A 51 -13.10 -17.68 15.14
CA ALA A 51 -14.32 -17.39 14.39
C ALA A 51 -14.02 -16.91 12.97
N LYS A 52 -13.02 -16.03 12.80
CA LYS A 52 -12.57 -15.58 11.47
C LYS A 52 -12.03 -16.72 10.61
N GLN A 53 -11.28 -17.66 11.19
CA GLN A 53 -10.78 -18.84 10.47
C GLN A 53 -11.93 -19.76 10.02
N LEU A 54 -12.90 -20.03 10.89
CA LEU A 54 -14.08 -20.82 10.51
C LEU A 54 -14.86 -20.14 9.38
N LEU A 55 -15.06 -18.83 9.50
CA LEU A 55 -15.79 -18.04 8.53
C LEU A 55 -15.09 -18.00 7.17
N ASN A 56 -13.76 -17.92 7.14
CA ASN A 56 -13.01 -18.03 5.89
C ASN A 56 -13.28 -19.37 5.17
N LYS A 57 -13.38 -20.48 5.92
CA LYS A 57 -13.72 -21.79 5.33
C LYS A 57 -15.15 -21.84 4.79
N VAL A 58 -16.09 -21.15 5.46
CA VAL A 58 -17.50 -21.07 5.02
C VAL A 58 -17.60 -20.20 3.77
N VAL A 59 -16.99 -19.01 3.79
CA VAL A 59 -16.89 -18.11 2.63
C VAL A 59 -16.29 -18.87 1.46
N GLU A 60 -15.18 -19.58 1.64
CA GLU A 60 -14.55 -20.33 0.55
C GLU A 60 -15.50 -21.37 -0.09
N ARG A 61 -16.24 -22.14 0.73
CA ARG A 61 -17.23 -23.09 0.22
C ARG A 61 -18.38 -22.39 -0.50
N ALA A 62 -18.92 -21.32 0.09
CA ALA A 62 -20.01 -20.55 -0.48
C ALA A 62 -19.59 -19.93 -1.82
N THR A 63 -18.40 -19.32 -1.89
CA THR A 63 -17.86 -18.78 -3.14
C THR A 63 -17.70 -19.86 -4.20
N LYS A 64 -17.16 -21.04 -3.85
CA LYS A 64 -17.02 -22.17 -4.81
C LYS A 64 -18.37 -22.63 -5.37
N GLN A 65 -19.42 -22.57 -4.56
CA GLN A 65 -20.76 -22.98 -4.95
C GLN A 65 -21.50 -21.92 -5.78
N LEU A 66 -21.39 -20.65 -5.39
CA LEU A 66 -22.14 -19.54 -6.00
C LEU A 66 -21.44 -18.98 -7.24
N TYR A 67 -20.11 -19.05 -7.29
CA TYR A 67 -19.27 -18.49 -8.34
C TYR A 67 -18.28 -19.55 -8.89
N PRO A 68 -18.77 -20.62 -9.54
CA PRO A 68 -17.91 -21.70 -10.05
C PRO A 68 -16.91 -21.24 -11.12
N GLU A 69 -17.18 -20.14 -11.82
CA GLU A 69 -16.30 -19.51 -12.81
C GLU A 69 -15.21 -18.61 -12.20
N LEU A 70 -15.26 -18.34 -10.90
CA LEU A 70 -14.30 -17.46 -10.24
C LEU A 70 -12.90 -18.08 -10.23
N ASN A 71 -11.90 -17.31 -10.64
CA ASN A 71 -10.51 -17.72 -10.48
C ASN A 71 -10.04 -17.47 -9.04
N PHE A 72 -9.92 -18.54 -8.25
CA PHE A 72 -9.48 -18.50 -6.85
C PHE A 72 -7.99 -18.14 -6.70
N GLU A 73 -7.18 -18.34 -7.73
CA GLU A 73 -5.77 -17.95 -7.72
C GLU A 73 -5.60 -16.44 -7.94
N GLN A 74 -6.58 -15.81 -8.59
CA GLN A 74 -6.62 -14.37 -8.88
C GLN A 74 -7.56 -13.60 -7.95
N THR A 75 -8.05 -14.23 -6.87
CA THR A 75 -8.90 -13.58 -5.87
C THR A 75 -8.46 -13.84 -4.45
N THR A 76 -8.30 -12.74 -3.71
CA THR A 76 -7.83 -12.81 -2.32
C THR A 76 -8.93 -13.34 -1.40
N ALA A 77 -8.57 -13.82 -0.21
CA ALA A 77 -9.57 -14.26 0.77
C ALA A 77 -10.46 -13.10 1.26
N ALA A 78 -9.91 -11.88 1.31
CA ALA A 78 -10.63 -10.68 1.70
C ALA A 78 -11.61 -10.23 0.59
N GLU A 79 -11.21 -10.30 -0.68
CA GLU A 79 -12.11 -10.04 -1.82
C GLU A 79 -13.29 -11.02 -1.83
N ARG A 80 -13.04 -12.32 -1.66
CA ARG A 80 -14.09 -13.34 -1.60
C ARG A 80 -15.07 -13.11 -0.45
N ARG A 81 -14.56 -12.61 0.68
CA ARG A 81 -15.37 -12.26 1.85
C ARG A 81 -16.33 -11.11 1.54
N GLU A 82 -15.81 -10.02 0.98
CA GLU A 82 -16.65 -8.88 0.59
C GLU A 82 -17.62 -9.25 -0.54
N LEU A 83 -17.21 -10.07 -1.50
CA LEU A 83 -18.11 -10.56 -2.56
C LEU A 83 -19.32 -11.30 -1.96
N ILE A 84 -19.10 -12.17 -0.96
CA ILE A 84 -20.19 -12.87 -0.27
C ILE A 84 -21.06 -11.91 0.56
N LYS A 85 -20.48 -10.86 1.18
CA LYS A 85 -21.26 -9.82 1.84
C LYS A 85 -22.18 -9.10 0.86
N GLU A 86 -21.65 -8.66 -0.30
CA GLU A 86 -22.44 -7.99 -1.33
C GLU A 86 -23.52 -8.91 -1.91
N THR A 87 -23.18 -10.17 -2.19
CA THR A 87 -24.14 -11.20 -2.63
C THR A 87 -25.30 -11.34 -1.66
N ASN A 88 -25.01 -11.37 -0.35
CA ASN A 88 -26.03 -11.49 0.69
C ASN A 88 -26.80 -10.18 0.91
N SER A 89 -26.15 -9.02 0.77
CA SER A 89 -26.81 -7.72 0.92
C SER A 89 -27.77 -7.44 -0.24
N GLU A 90 -27.33 -7.70 -1.47
CA GLU A 90 -28.11 -7.46 -2.70
C GLU A 90 -29.01 -8.65 -3.07
N GLN A 91 -28.90 -9.77 -2.35
CA GLN A 91 -29.62 -11.03 -2.62
C GLN A 91 -29.48 -11.49 -4.08
N THR A 92 -28.31 -11.24 -4.68
CA THR A 92 -28.05 -11.41 -6.12
C THR A 92 -26.70 -12.06 -6.34
N ILE A 93 -26.66 -13.06 -7.24
CA ILE A 93 -25.41 -13.70 -7.69
C ILE A 93 -24.97 -13.02 -8.99
N PHE A 94 -23.85 -12.32 -8.93
CA PHE A 94 -23.26 -11.61 -10.07
C PHE A 94 -22.66 -12.58 -11.09
N LYS A 95 -22.70 -12.24 -12.39
CA LYS A 95 -22.18 -13.13 -13.45
C LYS A 95 -21.46 -12.36 -14.55
N GLY A 96 -20.55 -13.03 -15.26
CA GLY A 96 -19.88 -12.48 -16.43
C GLY A 96 -19.15 -11.18 -16.14
N SER A 97 -19.38 -10.14 -16.95
CA SER A 97 -18.74 -8.83 -16.80
C SER A 97 -19.12 -8.13 -15.50
N GLU A 98 -20.34 -8.32 -15.00
CA GLU A 98 -20.78 -7.72 -13.74
C GLU A 98 -19.95 -8.25 -12.55
N LEU A 99 -19.72 -9.57 -12.50
CA LEU A 99 -18.86 -10.16 -11.47
C LEU A 99 -17.43 -9.59 -11.51
N ALA A 100 -16.87 -9.43 -12.72
CA ALA A 100 -15.55 -8.86 -12.90
C ALA A 100 -15.46 -7.40 -12.42
N GLU A 101 -16.48 -6.59 -12.75
CA GLU A 101 -16.58 -5.20 -12.30
C GLU A 101 -16.71 -5.10 -10.78
N ARG A 102 -17.58 -5.93 -10.17
CA ARG A 102 -17.76 -5.98 -8.71
C ARG A 102 -16.48 -6.35 -7.98
N LEU A 103 -15.74 -7.34 -8.46
CA LEU A 103 -14.45 -7.70 -7.88
C LEU A 103 -13.42 -6.57 -7.99
N ALA A 104 -13.40 -5.85 -9.10
CA ALA A 104 -12.52 -4.70 -9.26
C ALA A 104 -12.89 -3.55 -8.31
N ASP A 105 -14.18 -3.31 -8.09
CA ASP A 105 -14.67 -2.32 -7.12
C ASP A 105 -14.36 -2.71 -5.68
N ILE A 106 -14.63 -3.97 -5.30
CA ILE A 106 -14.26 -4.54 -3.99
C ILE A 106 -12.77 -4.34 -3.76
N ARG A 107 -11.91 -4.78 -4.68
CA ARG A 107 -10.45 -4.66 -4.57
C ARG A 107 -10.00 -3.21 -4.35
N ASN A 108 -10.61 -2.29 -5.08
CA ASN A 108 -10.30 -0.86 -4.99
C ASN A 108 -10.68 -0.26 -3.64
N ASP A 109 -11.82 -0.68 -3.07
CA ASP A 109 -12.37 -0.11 -1.85
C ASP A 109 -11.94 -0.88 -0.59
N LEU A 110 -11.43 -2.11 -0.73
CA LEU A 110 -11.07 -3.02 0.36
C LEU A 110 -10.11 -2.42 1.37
N LEU A 111 -9.02 -1.79 0.91
CA LEU A 111 -8.05 -1.15 1.79
C LEU A 111 -8.73 -0.08 2.64
N THR A 112 -9.51 0.80 2.01
CA THR A 112 -10.24 1.86 2.70
C THR A 112 -11.24 1.29 3.70
N GLN A 113 -12.03 0.28 3.30
CA GLN A 113 -13.02 -0.37 4.17
C GLN A 113 -12.37 -1.01 5.41
N GLN A 114 -11.28 -1.75 5.24
CA GLN A 114 -10.55 -2.38 6.35
C GLN A 114 -9.93 -1.35 7.30
N LEU A 115 -9.44 -0.23 6.77
CA LEU A 115 -8.87 0.83 7.59
C LEU A 115 -9.96 1.59 8.37
N LEU A 116 -11.15 1.77 7.79
CA LEU A 116 -12.30 2.37 8.47
C LEU A 116 -12.75 1.61 9.73
N THR A 117 -12.37 0.33 9.86
CA THR A 117 -12.56 -0.45 11.09
C THR A 117 -11.77 0.10 12.27
N PHE A 118 -10.60 0.72 12.06
CA PHE A 118 -9.72 1.19 13.15
C PHE A 118 -9.54 2.71 13.18
N THR A 119 -9.72 3.37 12.04
CA THR A 119 -9.45 4.80 11.89
C THR A 119 -10.51 5.46 11.01
N LYS A 120 -10.97 6.64 11.40
CA LYS A 120 -11.82 7.49 10.53
C LYS A 120 -11.01 8.31 9.53
N ARG A 121 -9.68 8.27 9.61
CA ARG A 121 -8.79 9.04 8.74
C ARG A 121 -8.49 8.23 7.48
N PRO A 122 -8.61 8.83 6.28
CA PRO A 122 -8.23 8.16 5.05
C PRO A 122 -6.72 7.88 5.04
N TYR A 123 -6.35 6.71 4.55
CA TYR A 123 -4.97 6.41 4.21
C TYR A 123 -4.57 7.19 2.96
N THR A 124 -3.33 7.67 2.95
CA THR A 124 -2.78 8.49 1.87
C THR A 124 -1.53 7.85 1.31
N SER A 125 -0.53 7.59 2.15
CA SER A 125 0.64 6.79 1.78
C SER A 125 1.41 6.23 2.97
N TRP A 126 2.24 5.23 2.68
CA TRP A 126 3.07 4.54 3.65
C TRP A 126 4.07 5.51 4.27
N GLN A 127 4.67 6.36 3.44
CA GLN A 127 5.65 7.35 3.87
C GLN A 127 5.04 8.34 4.87
N LEU A 128 3.82 8.83 4.65
CA LEU A 128 3.17 9.76 5.58
C LEU A 128 2.89 9.08 6.92
N VAL A 129 2.34 7.86 6.88
CA VAL A 129 2.05 7.08 8.09
C VAL A 129 3.35 6.79 8.87
N ASN A 130 4.46 6.55 8.17
CA ASN A 130 5.76 6.33 8.80
C ASN A 130 6.33 7.60 9.43
N GLN A 131 6.28 8.73 8.74
CA GLN A 131 6.72 10.02 9.28
C GLN A 131 5.90 10.43 10.52
N GLN A 132 4.59 10.18 10.50
CA GLN A 132 3.74 10.43 11.66
C GLN A 132 4.16 9.56 12.85
N ALA A 133 4.43 8.26 12.63
CA ALA A 133 4.92 7.37 13.69
C ALA A 133 6.25 7.88 14.29
N GLN A 134 7.24 8.16 13.43
CA GLN A 134 8.56 8.64 13.85
C GLN A 134 8.47 9.95 14.65
N THR A 135 7.60 10.86 14.24
CA THR A 135 7.36 12.12 14.94
C THR A 135 6.83 11.88 16.36
N ILE A 136 5.80 11.03 16.49
CA ILE A 136 5.19 10.72 17.78
C ILE A 136 6.21 9.98 18.66
N GLU A 137 6.95 9.02 18.12
CA GLU A 137 8.00 8.28 18.82
C GLU A 137 9.10 9.21 19.34
N LYS A 138 9.56 10.18 18.54
CA LYS A 138 10.56 11.18 18.96
C LYS A 138 10.05 12.03 20.13
N GLN A 139 8.83 12.55 20.04
CA GLN A 139 8.25 13.38 21.09
C GLN A 139 7.99 12.58 22.37
N LEU A 140 7.49 11.35 22.24
CA LEU A 140 7.23 10.45 23.35
C LEU A 140 8.53 10.03 24.05
N THR A 141 9.57 9.69 23.29
CA THR A 141 10.90 9.37 23.84
C THR A 141 11.46 10.53 24.65
N ALA A 142 11.36 11.77 24.13
CA ALA A 142 11.82 12.95 24.85
C ALA A 142 11.05 13.19 26.16
N MET A 143 9.74 12.88 26.20
CA MET A 143 8.94 12.99 27.42
C MET A 143 9.27 11.90 28.44
N LEU A 144 9.39 10.65 28.00
CA LEU A 144 9.72 9.53 28.89
C LEU A 144 11.11 9.68 29.52
N ALA A 145 12.08 10.17 28.74
CA ALA A 145 13.46 10.37 29.19
C ALA A 145 13.57 11.35 30.37
N LYS A 146 12.64 12.31 30.52
CA LYS A 146 12.61 13.22 31.69
C LYS A 146 12.46 12.47 33.02
N HIS A 147 11.86 11.29 32.98
CA HIS A 147 11.61 10.43 34.12
C HIS A 147 12.50 9.18 34.11
N GLY A 148 13.53 9.13 33.26
CA GLY A 148 14.45 7.99 33.15
C GLY A 148 13.89 6.76 32.44
N HIS A 149 12.72 6.88 31.79
CA HIS A 149 12.07 5.78 31.07
C HIS A 149 12.37 5.81 29.57
N GLN A 150 12.26 4.66 28.93
CA GLN A 150 12.40 4.44 27.49
C GLN A 150 11.06 4.04 26.86
N LEU A 151 10.96 4.19 25.53
CA LEU A 151 9.75 3.80 24.79
C LEU A 151 9.40 2.32 24.97
N ASP A 152 10.41 1.46 25.07
CA ASP A 152 10.24 0.01 25.23
C ASP A 152 9.66 -0.39 26.57
N ASP A 153 9.80 0.44 27.61
CA ASP A 153 9.19 0.22 28.92
C ASP A 153 7.65 0.26 28.82
N LEU A 154 7.11 1.02 27.85
CA LEU A 154 5.67 1.04 27.57
C LEU A 154 5.15 -0.25 26.92
N LYS A 155 6.01 -1.14 26.40
CA LYS A 155 5.59 -2.42 25.80
C LYS A 155 5.13 -3.43 26.86
N HIS A 156 5.76 -3.40 28.03
CA HIS A 156 5.52 -4.35 29.13
C HIS A 156 4.87 -3.68 30.33
N THR A 157 4.24 -2.51 30.10
CA THR A 157 3.63 -1.60 31.07
C THR A 157 3.51 -2.18 32.48
N ASP A 158 4.58 -2.06 33.28
CA ASP A 158 4.50 -2.44 34.68
C ASP A 158 3.47 -1.54 35.36
N ARG A 159 2.68 -2.14 36.25
CA ARG A 159 1.60 -1.43 36.93
C ARG A 159 2.20 -0.24 37.69
N GLY A 160 1.70 0.97 37.43
CA GLY A 160 2.14 2.18 38.11
C GLY A 160 3.44 2.78 37.58
N MET A 161 4.00 2.27 36.48
CA MET A 161 5.17 2.88 35.80
C MET A 161 4.99 4.39 35.55
N LEU A 162 3.77 4.82 35.23
CA LEU A 162 3.46 6.21 34.94
C LEU A 162 2.92 6.99 36.15
N ALA A 163 2.96 6.45 37.37
CA ALA A 163 2.36 7.07 38.55
C ALA A 163 3.00 8.42 38.94
N ALA A 164 4.28 8.63 38.60
CA ALA A 164 5.02 9.87 38.90
C ALA A 164 4.86 10.96 37.83
N TYR A 165 4.11 10.72 36.75
CA TYR A 165 3.94 11.68 35.66
C TYR A 165 2.83 12.68 35.97
N GLU A 166 3.03 13.92 35.55
CA GLU A 166 2.04 14.98 35.69
C GLU A 166 0.82 14.75 34.78
N PRO A 167 -0.38 15.29 35.12
CA PRO A 167 -1.60 15.04 34.35
C PRO A 167 -1.51 15.38 32.85
N ASN A 168 -0.81 16.46 32.50
CA ASN A 168 -0.59 16.87 31.11
C ASN A 168 0.38 15.93 30.36
N GLU A 169 1.38 15.39 31.07
CA GLU A 169 2.30 14.38 30.51
C GLU A 169 1.57 13.05 30.31
N LEU A 170 0.72 12.65 31.26
CA LEU A 170 -0.14 11.47 31.15
C LEU A 170 -1.12 11.59 29.97
N GLU A 171 -1.73 12.75 29.77
CA GLU A 171 -2.61 12.99 28.63
C GLU A 171 -1.85 12.86 27.30
N PHE A 172 -0.67 13.46 27.21
CA PHE A 172 0.19 13.35 26.04
C PHE A 172 0.61 11.90 25.77
N ILE A 173 1.11 11.19 26.78
CA ILE A 173 1.54 9.78 26.67
C ILE A 173 0.36 8.90 26.25
N SER A 174 -0.80 9.08 26.89
CA SER A 174 -2.04 8.35 26.57
C SER A 174 -2.42 8.52 25.10
N LYS A 175 -2.40 9.75 24.59
CA LYS A 175 -2.69 10.06 23.19
C LYS A 175 -1.63 9.48 22.25
N ALA A 176 -0.35 9.68 22.54
CA ALA A 176 0.76 9.20 21.71
C ALA A 176 0.76 7.67 21.59
N VAL A 177 0.58 6.95 22.70
CA VAL A 177 0.50 5.47 22.70
C VAL A 177 -0.70 4.97 21.90
N LYS A 178 -1.86 5.62 22.04
CA LYS A 178 -3.06 5.27 21.24
C LYS A 178 -2.81 5.50 19.75
N ASP A 179 -2.26 6.66 19.39
CA ASP A 179 -1.99 7.01 18.00
C ASP A 179 -0.96 6.04 17.36
N LEU A 180 0.12 5.69 18.07
CA LEU A 180 1.11 4.72 17.58
C LEU A 180 0.52 3.32 17.36
N ARG A 181 -0.42 2.90 18.21
CA ARG A 181 -1.10 1.61 18.04
C ARG A 181 -2.05 1.62 16.85
N VAL A 182 -2.81 2.69 16.67
CA VAL A 182 -3.63 2.87 15.46
C VAL A 182 -2.74 2.84 14.22
N ILE A 183 -1.62 3.55 14.22
CA ILE A 183 -0.67 3.55 13.10
C ILE A 183 -0.12 2.14 12.86
N ARG A 184 0.20 1.37 13.91
CA ARG A 184 0.65 -0.03 13.77
C ARG A 184 -0.40 -0.91 13.09
N GLU A 185 -1.67 -0.82 13.49
CA GLU A 185 -2.76 -1.57 12.84
C GLU A 185 -2.95 -1.13 11.38
N VAL A 186 -2.94 0.18 11.12
CA VAL A 186 -3.01 0.72 9.74
C VAL A 186 -1.88 0.13 8.89
N LYS A 187 -0.65 0.14 9.41
CA LYS A 187 0.52 -0.42 8.71
C LYS A 187 0.34 -1.91 8.43
N ALA A 188 -0.13 -2.68 9.41
CA ALA A 188 -0.35 -4.13 9.25
C ALA A 188 -1.41 -4.45 8.18
N VAL A 189 -2.52 -3.71 8.17
CA VAL A 189 -3.58 -3.84 7.15
C VAL A 189 -3.04 -3.49 5.76
N VAL A 190 -2.34 -2.38 5.62
CA VAL A 190 -1.73 -1.94 4.35
C VAL A 190 -0.74 -2.97 3.82
N GLN A 191 0.17 -3.47 4.67
CA GLN A 191 1.14 -4.49 4.29
C GLN A 191 0.44 -5.78 3.83
N THR A 192 -0.55 -6.25 4.60
CA THR A 192 -1.33 -7.44 4.23
C THR A 192 -1.99 -7.29 2.86
N GLN A 193 -2.57 -6.12 2.59
CA GLN A 193 -3.22 -5.85 1.31
C GLN A 193 -2.21 -5.80 0.17
N TYR A 194 -1.08 -5.11 0.33
CA TYR A 194 -0.03 -5.07 -0.68
C TYR A 194 0.53 -6.45 -0.95
N ASP A 195 0.89 -7.21 0.08
CA ASP A 195 1.42 -8.55 -0.07
C ASP A 195 0.45 -9.49 -0.77
N SER A 196 -0.85 -9.41 -0.43
CA SER A 196 -1.86 -10.24 -1.06
C SER A 196 -2.00 -9.95 -2.56
N ILE A 197 -2.02 -8.66 -2.95
CA ILE A 197 -2.21 -8.25 -4.34
C ILE A 197 -0.95 -8.51 -5.15
N LEU A 198 0.22 -8.21 -4.59
CA LEU A 198 1.51 -8.43 -5.25
C LEU A 198 1.84 -9.91 -5.39
N THR A 199 1.45 -10.77 -4.44
CA THR A 199 1.64 -12.22 -4.58
C THR A 199 0.79 -12.78 -5.72
N THR A 200 -0.41 -12.25 -5.93
CA THR A 200 -1.26 -12.63 -7.07
C THR A 200 -0.66 -12.16 -8.40
N ALA A 201 -0.20 -10.90 -8.48
CA ALA A 201 0.41 -10.35 -9.69
C ALA A 201 1.79 -10.97 -10.00
N PHE A 202 2.55 -11.34 -8.95
CA PHE A 202 3.91 -11.89 -9.03
C PHE A 202 4.05 -13.15 -8.16
N PRO A 203 3.51 -14.30 -8.58
CA PRO A 203 3.53 -15.54 -7.78
C PRO A 203 4.94 -16.04 -7.43
N ASP A 204 5.91 -15.75 -8.29
CA ASP A 204 7.31 -16.15 -8.14
C ASP A 204 8.15 -15.18 -7.27
N SER A 205 7.52 -14.18 -6.66
CA SER A 205 8.22 -13.14 -5.92
C SER A 205 8.73 -13.59 -4.55
N ASP A 206 9.69 -12.81 -4.04
CA ASP A 206 10.20 -12.85 -2.68
C ASP A 206 9.95 -11.51 -1.98
N LEU A 207 8.67 -11.19 -1.76
CA LEU A 207 8.21 -9.88 -1.27
C LEU A 207 8.80 -9.50 0.10
N ASP A 208 9.32 -10.44 0.88
CA ASP A 208 9.96 -10.18 2.16
C ASP A 208 11.25 -9.35 2.02
N LYS A 209 11.85 -9.34 0.81
CA LYS A 209 13.02 -8.53 0.48
C LYS A 209 12.69 -7.11 0.03
N LEU A 210 11.41 -6.79 -0.19
CA LEU A 210 10.97 -5.46 -0.59
C LEU A 210 10.68 -4.59 0.62
N GLU A 211 11.14 -3.34 0.58
CA GLU A 211 10.63 -2.35 1.52
C GLU A 211 9.15 -2.05 1.21
N THR A 212 8.35 -1.73 2.23
CA THR A 212 6.92 -1.47 2.01
C THR A 212 6.67 -0.27 1.08
N ILE A 213 7.62 0.67 0.98
CA ILE A 213 7.50 1.79 0.03
C ILE A 213 7.58 1.29 -1.42
N ASP A 214 8.45 0.33 -1.71
CA ASP A 214 8.53 -0.30 -3.03
C ASP A 214 7.25 -1.09 -3.31
N LYS A 215 6.72 -1.78 -2.29
CA LYS A 215 5.43 -2.48 -2.40
C LYS A 215 4.28 -1.52 -2.74
N GLU A 216 4.21 -0.35 -2.11
CA GLU A 216 3.19 0.68 -2.42
C GLU A 216 3.28 1.15 -3.88
N GLN A 217 4.50 1.37 -4.37
CA GLN A 217 4.74 1.84 -5.73
C GLN A 217 4.37 0.78 -6.78
N ILE A 218 4.81 -0.46 -6.56
CA ILE A 218 4.49 -1.59 -7.45
C ILE A 218 2.98 -1.88 -7.39
N TYR A 219 2.37 -1.86 -6.20
CA TYR A 219 0.92 -1.99 -6.02
C TYR A 219 0.15 -0.94 -6.84
N THR A 220 0.59 0.32 -6.78
CA THR A 220 -0.02 1.41 -7.54
C THR A 220 0.06 1.16 -9.04
N ALA A 221 1.20 0.68 -9.55
CA ALA A 221 1.36 0.32 -10.95
C ALA A 221 0.45 -0.86 -11.34
N VAL A 222 0.41 -1.93 -10.55
CA VAL A 222 -0.43 -3.11 -10.79
C VAL A 222 -1.90 -2.71 -10.87
N VAL A 223 -2.42 -2.01 -9.87
CA VAL A 223 -3.83 -1.57 -9.84
C VAL A 223 -4.15 -0.61 -10.99
N TYR A 224 -3.19 0.21 -11.43
CA TYR A 224 -3.39 1.12 -12.55
C TYR A 224 -3.46 0.39 -13.90
N TYR A 225 -2.53 -0.52 -14.19
CA TYR A 225 -2.40 -1.15 -15.52
C TYR A 225 -3.16 -2.47 -15.67
N ASP A 226 -3.21 -3.28 -14.62
CA ASP A 226 -3.83 -4.60 -14.63
C ASP A 226 -4.75 -4.80 -13.41
N PRO A 227 -5.93 -4.15 -13.41
CA PRO A 227 -6.88 -4.28 -12.31
C PRO A 227 -7.45 -5.69 -12.16
N GLU A 228 -7.29 -6.58 -13.15
CA GLU A 228 -7.73 -7.97 -13.10
C GLU A 228 -6.74 -8.91 -12.40
N LEU A 229 -5.52 -8.43 -12.09
CA LEU A 229 -4.45 -9.17 -11.43
C LEU A 229 -4.05 -10.44 -12.19
N LYS A 230 -3.91 -10.35 -13.50
CA LYS A 230 -3.29 -11.43 -14.27
C LYS A 230 -1.82 -11.53 -13.86
N PRO A 231 -1.29 -12.74 -13.63
CA PRO A 231 0.13 -12.90 -13.35
C PRO A 231 0.98 -12.25 -14.45
N LEU A 232 1.82 -11.29 -14.06
CA LEU A 232 2.64 -10.52 -14.99
C LEU A 232 3.99 -11.21 -15.16
N SER A 233 4.32 -11.60 -16.39
CA SER A 233 5.65 -12.16 -16.68
C SER A 233 6.73 -11.09 -16.72
N ALA A 234 8.00 -11.50 -16.56
CA ALA A 234 9.13 -10.57 -16.66
C ALA A 234 9.21 -9.83 -18.00
N ASN A 235 8.68 -10.45 -19.07
CA ASN A 235 8.58 -9.82 -20.39
C ASN A 235 7.48 -8.76 -20.40
N ASP A 236 6.30 -9.06 -19.87
CA ASP A 236 5.17 -8.11 -19.80
C ASP A 236 5.59 -6.86 -19.04
N LEU A 237 6.27 -7.04 -17.90
CA LEU A 237 6.72 -5.94 -17.07
C LEU A 237 7.85 -5.14 -17.72
N SER A 238 8.74 -5.81 -18.47
CA SER A 238 9.77 -5.13 -19.28
C SER A 238 9.15 -4.29 -20.40
N GLN A 239 8.12 -4.80 -21.06
CA GLN A 239 7.37 -4.07 -22.09
C GLN A 239 6.63 -2.88 -21.48
N LEU A 240 5.94 -3.10 -20.37
CA LEU A 240 5.25 -2.06 -19.61
C LEU A 240 6.21 -0.92 -19.24
N ARG A 241 7.42 -1.24 -18.78
CA ARG A 241 8.46 -0.24 -18.46
C ARG A 241 8.93 0.54 -19.69
N GLN A 242 9.14 -0.12 -20.83
CA GLN A 242 9.67 0.51 -22.04
C GLN A 242 8.64 1.41 -22.74
N GLN A 243 7.41 0.90 -22.85
CA GLN A 243 6.31 1.54 -23.54
C GLN A 243 5.01 1.26 -22.77
N PRO A 244 4.72 2.07 -21.72
CA PRO A 244 3.47 1.96 -21.00
C PRO A 244 2.28 2.18 -21.95
N PRO A 245 1.23 1.34 -21.90
CA PRO A 245 0.06 1.54 -22.71
C PRO A 245 -0.73 2.75 -22.24
N VAL A 246 -1.45 3.39 -23.16
CA VAL A 246 -2.47 4.40 -22.82
C VAL A 246 -3.68 3.66 -22.26
N VAL A 247 -4.02 3.93 -21.00
CA VAL A 247 -5.11 3.27 -20.27
C VAL A 247 -6.46 3.91 -20.57
N PHE A 248 -6.48 5.24 -20.78
CA PHE A 248 -7.69 6.01 -20.99
C PHE A 248 -7.67 6.77 -22.32
N THR A 249 -8.83 6.82 -22.96
CA THR A 249 -9.05 7.65 -24.14
C THR A 249 -9.03 9.13 -23.79
N SER A 250 -8.83 10.01 -24.79
CA SER A 250 -8.89 11.47 -24.58
C SER A 250 -10.22 11.96 -23.99
N GLN A 251 -11.33 11.28 -24.29
CA GLN A 251 -12.63 11.60 -23.69
C GLN A 251 -12.66 11.25 -22.20
N GLN A 252 -12.14 10.09 -21.82
CA GLN A 252 -11.99 9.68 -20.42
C GLN A 252 -11.00 10.59 -19.68
N HIS A 253 -9.89 10.98 -20.30
CA HIS A 253 -8.99 11.99 -19.74
C HIS A 253 -9.73 13.30 -19.44
N GLN A 254 -10.50 13.82 -20.40
CA GLN A 254 -11.27 15.06 -20.20
C GLN A 254 -12.28 14.92 -19.07
N ALA A 255 -12.98 13.78 -18.98
CA ALA A 255 -13.93 13.51 -17.90
C ALA A 255 -13.23 13.49 -16.52
N GLY A 256 -12.09 12.80 -16.41
CA GLY A 256 -11.31 12.76 -15.17
C GLY A 256 -10.77 14.13 -14.77
N LEU A 257 -10.26 14.93 -15.72
CA LEU A 257 -9.85 16.30 -15.46
C LEU A 257 -11.02 17.19 -15.02
N ASN A 258 -12.21 17.02 -15.61
CA ASN A 258 -13.40 17.75 -15.20
C ASN A 258 -13.83 17.40 -13.76
N TYR A 259 -13.76 16.12 -13.38
CA TYR A 259 -13.99 15.68 -12.00
C TYR A 259 -12.97 16.30 -11.04
N LEU A 260 -11.68 16.26 -11.36
CA LEU A 260 -10.63 16.83 -10.51
C LEU A 260 -10.71 18.36 -10.40
N LEU A 261 -11.32 19.02 -11.38
CA LEU A 261 -11.69 20.44 -11.32
C LEU A 261 -13.02 20.70 -10.59
N GLY A 262 -13.73 19.67 -10.13
CA GLY A 262 -15.03 19.78 -9.48
C GLY A 262 -16.14 20.29 -10.40
N LYS A 263 -16.00 20.09 -11.72
CA LYS A 263 -17.03 20.45 -12.71
C LYS A 263 -18.14 19.40 -12.80
N ILE A 264 -17.84 18.16 -12.42
CA ILE A 264 -18.76 17.02 -12.37
C ILE A 264 -18.50 16.22 -11.09
N GLU A 265 -19.48 15.41 -10.67
CA GLU A 265 -19.29 14.47 -9.56
C GLU A 265 -18.64 13.16 -10.04
N LEU A 266 -18.09 12.37 -9.12
CA LEU A 266 -17.44 11.10 -9.46
C LEU A 266 -18.43 10.13 -10.14
N LYS A 267 -19.69 10.13 -9.69
CA LYS A 267 -20.77 9.28 -10.23
C LYS A 267 -21.12 9.62 -11.68
N ASP A 268 -20.78 10.82 -12.14
CA ASP A 268 -21.05 11.27 -13.52
C ASP A 268 -19.96 10.80 -14.49
N VAL A 269 -18.82 10.30 -13.98
CA VAL A 269 -17.76 9.67 -14.78
C VAL A 269 -18.23 8.29 -15.22
N GLN A 270 -18.47 8.11 -16.51
CA GLN A 270 -19.06 6.87 -17.05
C GLN A 270 -18.16 5.62 -16.89
N ASP A 271 -16.85 5.80 -16.94
CA ASP A 271 -15.91 4.69 -16.89
C ASP A 271 -15.59 4.29 -15.44
N HIS A 272 -15.99 3.07 -15.05
CA HIS A 272 -15.77 2.56 -13.70
C HIS A 272 -14.29 2.44 -13.33
N ARG A 273 -13.42 2.07 -14.27
CA ARG A 273 -11.98 2.00 -14.03
C ARG A 273 -11.41 3.39 -13.73
N LEU A 274 -11.86 4.40 -14.46
CA LEU A 274 -11.49 5.78 -14.24
C LEU A 274 -11.98 6.27 -12.88
N GLN A 275 -13.21 5.92 -12.47
CA GLN A 275 -13.70 6.24 -11.12
C GLN A 275 -12.76 5.68 -10.04
N ARG A 276 -12.37 4.40 -10.16
CA ARG A 276 -11.43 3.74 -9.24
C ARG A 276 -10.08 4.44 -9.20
N VAL A 277 -9.50 4.71 -10.37
CA VAL A 277 -8.21 5.41 -10.51
C VAL A 277 -8.24 6.80 -9.89
N LEU A 278 -9.35 7.52 -9.99
CA LEU A 278 -9.50 8.87 -9.45
C LEU A 278 -9.67 8.90 -7.92
N LYS A 279 -10.12 7.81 -7.28
CA LYS A 279 -10.30 7.72 -5.81
C LYS A 279 -8.97 7.76 -5.05
N HIS A 280 -7.90 7.19 -5.59
CA HIS A 280 -6.63 7.01 -4.89
C HIS A 280 -5.52 7.93 -5.42
N ASP A 281 -4.72 8.50 -4.52
CA ASP A 281 -3.72 9.51 -4.88
C ASP A 281 -2.62 8.96 -5.81
N GLY A 282 -2.14 7.74 -5.57
CA GLY A 282 -1.10 7.12 -6.40
C GLY A 282 -1.55 6.86 -7.84
N THR A 283 -2.72 6.26 -8.04
CA THR A 283 -3.28 6.00 -9.37
C THR A 283 -3.69 7.30 -10.07
N ARG A 284 -4.17 8.29 -9.33
CA ARG A 284 -4.48 9.62 -9.85
C ARG A 284 -3.24 10.32 -10.41
N GLN A 285 -2.06 10.11 -9.81
CA GLN A 285 -0.81 10.66 -10.35
C GLN A 285 -0.43 10.03 -11.69
N LEU A 286 -0.54 8.70 -11.81
CA LEU A 286 -0.32 8.02 -13.08
C LEU A 286 -1.30 8.52 -14.16
N PHE A 287 -2.57 8.68 -13.81
CA PHE A 287 -3.58 9.27 -14.69
C PHE A 287 -3.22 10.69 -15.15
N LEU A 288 -2.78 11.57 -14.25
CA LEU A 288 -2.36 12.93 -14.62
C LEU A 288 -1.10 12.93 -15.48
N GLY A 289 -0.18 11.99 -15.24
CA GLY A 289 0.99 11.79 -16.07
C GLY A 289 0.62 11.33 -17.49
N GLU A 290 -0.36 10.43 -17.61
CA GLU A 290 -0.90 9.96 -18.89
C GLU A 290 -1.64 11.09 -19.64
N CYS A 291 -2.46 11.88 -18.94
CA CYS A 291 -3.06 13.10 -19.50
C CYS A 291 -2.00 14.03 -20.09
N GLY A 292 -0.84 14.17 -19.44
CA GLY A 292 0.27 15.00 -19.91
C GLY A 292 0.90 14.54 -21.22
N GLN A 293 0.63 13.31 -21.65
CA GLN A 293 1.07 12.74 -22.93
C GLN A 293 -0.01 12.80 -24.01
N ASP A 294 -1.23 13.20 -23.68
CA ASP A 294 -2.33 13.33 -24.63
C ASP A 294 -2.31 14.69 -25.32
N ASN A 295 -1.90 14.69 -26.59
CA ASN A 295 -1.78 15.89 -27.42
C ASN A 295 -3.13 16.59 -27.71
N LYS A 296 -4.27 15.95 -27.41
CA LYS A 296 -5.60 16.53 -27.63
C LYS A 296 -6.10 17.35 -26.43
N LEU A 297 -5.40 17.29 -25.29
CA LEU A 297 -5.81 17.98 -24.06
C LEU A 297 -5.14 19.35 -23.95
N ASP A 298 -5.85 20.28 -23.29
CA ASP A 298 -5.27 21.57 -22.93
C ASP A 298 -4.28 21.41 -21.77
N ARG A 299 -3.00 21.70 -22.05
CA ARG A 299 -1.92 21.67 -21.05
C ARG A 299 -2.22 22.57 -19.85
N LYS A 300 -2.84 23.73 -20.06
CA LYS A 300 -3.20 24.65 -18.97
C LYS A 300 -4.23 24.04 -18.02
N GLN A 301 -5.15 23.23 -18.56
CA GLN A 301 -6.13 22.52 -17.75
C GLN A 301 -5.44 21.51 -16.81
N ILE A 302 -4.48 20.75 -17.32
CA ILE A 302 -3.70 19.77 -16.55
C ILE A 302 -2.90 20.48 -15.44
N GLU A 303 -2.20 21.57 -15.80
CA GLU A 303 -1.44 22.38 -14.83
C GLU A 303 -2.35 22.96 -13.74
N THR A 304 -3.56 23.39 -14.09
CA THR A 304 -4.56 23.90 -13.13
C THR A 304 -4.99 22.80 -12.14
N VAL A 305 -5.24 21.59 -12.62
CA VAL A 305 -5.55 20.43 -11.76
C VAL A 305 -4.39 20.12 -10.83
N GLN A 306 -3.16 20.04 -11.35
CA GLN A 306 -1.96 19.78 -10.56
C GLN A 306 -1.76 20.85 -9.47
N ALA A 307 -1.93 22.12 -9.82
CA ALA A 307 -1.82 23.24 -8.88
C ALA A 307 -2.87 23.14 -7.77
N ARG A 308 -4.13 22.81 -8.11
CA ARG A 308 -5.21 22.64 -7.13
C ARG A 308 -4.93 21.49 -6.16
N LEU A 309 -4.51 20.33 -6.66
CA LEU A 309 -4.18 19.18 -5.81
C LEU A 309 -2.99 19.48 -4.90
N LYS A 310 -1.97 20.18 -5.43
CA LYS A 310 -0.84 20.66 -4.62
C LYS A 310 -1.27 21.63 -3.53
N GLN A 311 -2.17 22.58 -3.82
CA GLN A 311 -2.70 23.52 -2.83
C GLN A 311 -3.51 22.81 -1.73
N GLN A 312 -4.33 21.82 -2.08
CA GLN A 312 -5.07 21.01 -1.10
C GLN A 312 -4.11 20.27 -0.15
N THR A 313 -3.07 19.64 -0.71
CA THR A 313 -2.03 18.97 0.06
C THR A 313 -1.27 19.96 0.95
N THR A 314 -0.88 21.11 0.39
CA THR A 314 -0.14 22.17 1.12
C THR A 314 -0.94 22.70 2.31
N ARG A 315 -2.26 22.89 2.20
CA ARG A 315 -3.09 23.33 3.34
C ARG A 315 -3.11 22.30 4.47
N LEU A 316 -3.19 21.03 4.14
CA LEU A 316 -3.11 19.94 5.12
C LEU A 316 -1.73 19.87 5.75
N ASP A 317 -0.68 20.05 4.96
CA ASP A 317 0.71 20.08 5.42
C ASP A 317 0.97 21.28 6.34
N GLN A 318 0.49 22.47 6.00
CA GLN A 318 0.58 23.67 6.83
C GLN A 318 -0.15 23.50 8.16
N TYR A 319 -1.34 22.90 8.17
CA TYR A 319 -2.05 22.55 9.39
C TYR A 319 -1.23 21.62 10.29
N LYS A 320 -0.53 20.63 9.70
CA LYS A 320 0.34 19.71 10.44
C LYS A 320 1.63 20.37 10.91
N GLN A 321 2.26 21.23 10.09
CA GLN A 321 3.44 22.02 10.49
C GLN A 321 3.17 22.93 11.67
N ALA A 322 1.98 23.54 11.72
CA ALA A 322 1.58 24.38 12.85
C ALA A 322 1.52 23.59 14.18
N GLN A 323 1.33 22.26 14.12
CA GLN A 323 1.27 21.39 15.30
C GLN A 323 2.59 20.64 15.56
N VAL A 324 3.50 20.59 14.58
CA VAL A 324 4.73 19.77 14.60
C VAL A 324 5.89 20.56 14.00
N LYS A 325 6.84 20.94 14.87
CA LYS A 325 7.98 21.81 14.54
C LYS A 325 8.95 21.23 13.49
N ASP A 326 8.92 19.92 13.25
CA ASP A 326 9.81 19.19 12.33
C ASP A 326 9.06 18.50 11.16
N TYR A 327 7.82 18.87 10.87
CA TYR A 327 7.04 18.22 9.81
C TYR A 327 7.57 18.55 8.40
N GLN A 328 7.83 17.50 7.61
CA GLN A 328 8.17 17.61 6.19
C GLN A 328 6.99 17.21 5.31
N ALA A 329 6.59 18.13 4.43
CA ALA A 329 5.57 17.87 3.43
C ALA A 329 6.05 16.81 2.42
N ILE A 330 5.23 15.80 2.16
CA ILE A 330 5.46 14.85 1.08
C ILE A 330 4.87 15.44 -0.19
N ASN A 331 5.72 16.05 -1.00
CA ASN A 331 5.32 16.53 -2.32
C ASN A 331 5.55 15.44 -3.35
N TYR A 332 4.48 14.92 -3.93
CA TYR A 332 4.59 14.09 -5.12
C TYR A 332 4.99 14.95 -6.31
N HIS A 333 6.10 14.58 -6.94
CA HIS A 333 6.55 15.25 -8.16
C HIS A 333 5.74 14.76 -9.36
N PRO A 334 5.28 15.66 -10.24
CA PRO A 334 4.68 15.26 -11.51
C PRO A 334 5.64 14.32 -12.26
N THR A 335 5.14 13.16 -12.64
CA THR A 335 5.91 12.15 -13.38
C THR A 335 5.07 11.54 -14.47
N SER A 336 5.70 11.16 -15.58
CA SER A 336 5.01 10.41 -16.63
C SER A 336 4.91 8.93 -16.24
N PRO A 337 3.91 8.19 -16.76
CA PRO A 337 3.83 6.74 -16.69
C PRO A 337 5.17 6.02 -16.89
N LYS A 338 5.91 6.42 -17.93
CA LYS A 338 7.20 5.83 -18.30
C LYS A 338 8.28 6.12 -17.27
N ASN A 339 8.37 7.37 -16.80
CA ASN A 339 9.36 7.76 -15.80
C ASN A 339 9.06 7.08 -14.45
N TYR A 340 7.79 7.02 -14.05
CA TYR A 340 7.36 6.28 -12.87
C TYR A 340 7.83 4.82 -12.93
N LEU A 341 7.45 4.09 -13.99
CA LEU A 341 7.79 2.68 -14.14
C LEU A 341 9.31 2.45 -14.26
N THR A 342 10.04 3.36 -14.91
CA THR A 342 11.50 3.25 -15.02
C THR A 342 12.18 3.42 -13.67
N ASN A 343 11.65 4.31 -12.81
CA ASN A 343 12.20 4.55 -11.48
C ASN A 343 11.90 3.40 -10.52
N ILE A 344 10.74 2.76 -10.64
CA ILE A 344 10.28 1.73 -9.69
C ILE A 344 10.60 0.30 -10.13
N LEU A 345 11.01 0.05 -11.39
CA LEU A 345 11.29 -1.29 -11.92
C LEU A 345 12.74 -1.41 -12.39
N ASP A 346 13.68 -1.27 -11.44
CA ASP A 346 15.09 -1.53 -11.70
C ASP A 346 15.42 -3.03 -11.70
N GLU A 347 16.66 -3.38 -12.04
CA GLU A 347 17.08 -4.78 -12.14
C GLU A 347 17.08 -5.50 -10.77
N ALA A 348 17.26 -4.78 -9.66
CA ALA A 348 17.23 -5.36 -8.32
C ALA A 348 15.80 -5.75 -7.94
N LEU A 349 14.84 -4.86 -8.17
CA LEU A 349 13.42 -5.11 -7.95
C LEU A 349 12.89 -6.21 -8.89
N MET A 350 13.29 -6.21 -10.17
CA MET A 350 12.99 -7.33 -11.10
C MET A 350 13.45 -8.68 -10.55
N THR A 351 14.63 -8.72 -9.93
CA THR A 351 15.17 -9.96 -9.33
C THR A 351 14.31 -10.45 -8.17
N ILE A 352 13.76 -9.54 -7.38
CA ILE A 352 12.91 -9.87 -6.23
C ILE A 352 11.52 -10.33 -6.70
N LEU A 353 10.94 -9.67 -7.71
CA LEU A 353 9.62 -10.01 -8.26
C LEU A 353 9.61 -11.37 -8.97
N TYR A 354 10.76 -11.82 -9.48
CA TYR A 354 10.91 -13.09 -10.21
C TYR A 354 11.93 -14.03 -9.55
N ALA A 355 12.06 -13.94 -8.22
CA ALA A 355 13.07 -14.65 -7.44
C ALA A 355 13.00 -16.18 -7.57
N LYS A 356 11.80 -16.75 -7.79
CA LYS A 356 11.56 -18.19 -7.97
C LYS A 356 11.41 -18.60 -9.44
N ASN A 357 11.47 -17.65 -10.38
CA ASN A 357 11.29 -17.91 -11.80
C ASN A 357 12.59 -18.39 -12.44
N THR A 358 12.70 -19.70 -12.66
CA THR A 358 13.92 -20.36 -13.17
C THR A 358 14.35 -19.84 -14.54
N ASP A 359 13.41 -19.57 -15.45
CA ASP A 359 13.67 -19.08 -16.79
C ASP A 359 14.23 -17.64 -16.78
N TYR A 360 13.66 -16.77 -15.94
CA TYR A 360 14.16 -15.41 -15.75
C TYR A 360 15.59 -15.44 -15.20
N LEU A 361 15.83 -16.21 -14.14
CA LEU A 361 17.16 -16.33 -13.53
C LEU A 361 18.21 -16.84 -14.53
N ARG A 362 17.87 -17.85 -15.33
CA ARG A 362 18.74 -18.38 -16.37
C ARG A 362 19.06 -17.34 -17.45
N LYS A 363 18.05 -16.63 -17.96
CA LYS A 363 18.24 -15.57 -18.97
C LYS A 363 19.13 -14.44 -18.44
N ARG A 364 18.98 -14.09 -17.17
CA ARG A 364 19.81 -13.08 -16.50
C ARG A 364 21.27 -13.51 -16.39
N GLN A 365 21.53 -14.74 -15.94
CA GLN A 365 22.89 -15.31 -15.90
C GLN A 365 23.56 -15.28 -17.28
N LEU A 366 22.82 -15.68 -18.34
CA LEU A 366 23.34 -15.65 -19.71
C LEU A 366 23.68 -14.23 -20.19
N ARG A 367 22.91 -13.21 -19.80
CA ARG A 367 23.25 -11.80 -20.11
C ARG A 367 24.53 -11.36 -19.41
N GLY A 368 24.67 -11.68 -18.11
CA GLY A 368 25.88 -11.36 -17.35
C GLY A 368 27.14 -12.00 -17.93
N LEU A 369 27.04 -13.25 -18.39
CA LEU A 369 28.13 -13.93 -19.09
C LEU A 369 28.49 -13.19 -20.39
N LYS A 370 27.51 -12.81 -21.21
CA LYS A 370 27.75 -12.07 -22.46
C LYS A 370 28.38 -10.69 -22.24
N GLU A 371 27.95 -9.96 -21.20
CA GLU A 371 28.56 -8.67 -20.84
C GLU A 371 30.01 -8.83 -20.39
N THR A 372 30.28 -9.88 -19.60
CA THR A 372 31.65 -10.20 -19.16
C THR A 372 32.53 -10.57 -20.34
N GLU A 373 32.05 -11.42 -21.25
CA GLU A 373 32.74 -11.77 -22.50
C GLU A 373 33.02 -10.52 -23.34
N TRP A 374 32.04 -9.62 -23.46
CA TRP A 374 32.20 -8.38 -24.21
C TRP A 374 33.28 -7.46 -23.60
N GLU A 375 33.26 -7.24 -22.28
CA GLU A 375 34.27 -6.44 -21.58
C GLU A 375 35.67 -7.07 -21.68
N MET A 376 35.79 -8.40 -21.59
CA MET A 376 37.06 -9.11 -21.82
C MET A 376 37.58 -8.88 -23.24
N THR A 377 36.71 -8.99 -24.24
CA THR A 377 37.06 -8.77 -25.65
C THR A 377 37.47 -7.32 -25.91
N LYS A 378 36.78 -6.35 -25.28
CA LYS A 378 37.11 -4.92 -25.34
C LYS A 378 38.48 -4.63 -24.71
N LYS A 379 38.77 -5.21 -23.54
CA LYS A 379 40.10 -5.09 -22.89
C LYS A 379 41.20 -5.71 -23.75
N GLN A 380 40.98 -6.89 -24.33
CA GLN A 380 41.95 -7.52 -25.24
C GLN A 380 42.26 -6.63 -26.44
N ARG A 381 41.25 -6.01 -27.06
CA ARG A 381 41.44 -5.05 -28.16
C ARG A 381 42.25 -3.83 -27.72
N GLN A 382 42.00 -3.29 -26.52
CA GLN A 382 42.75 -2.16 -25.98
C GLN A 382 44.21 -2.51 -25.67
N HIS A 383 44.50 -3.71 -25.18
CA HIS A 383 45.88 -4.17 -24.98
C HIS A 383 46.61 -4.39 -26.31
N GLN A 384 45.93 -4.91 -27.33
CA GLN A 384 46.52 -5.08 -28.67
C GLN A 384 46.84 -3.74 -29.35
N THR A 385 45.99 -2.72 -29.21
CA THR A 385 46.30 -1.38 -29.74
C THR A 385 47.41 -0.69 -28.94
N ARG A 386 47.47 -0.86 -27.62
CA ARG A 386 48.52 -0.27 -26.78
C ARG A 386 49.91 -0.88 -27.06
N ASN A 387 49.99 -2.20 -27.24
CA ASN A 387 51.25 -2.87 -27.63
C ASN A 387 51.69 -2.46 -29.05
N ARG A 388 50.77 -2.15 -29.97
CA ARG A 388 51.11 -1.62 -31.31
C ARG A 388 51.69 -0.20 -31.28
N HIS A 389 51.41 0.58 -30.23
CA HIS A 389 51.97 1.92 -30.06
C HIS A 389 53.28 1.93 -29.26
N GLU A 390 53.54 0.91 -28.43
CA GLU A 390 54.83 0.74 -27.74
C GLU A 390 55.90 0.10 -28.64
N ASP A 391 55.52 -0.73 -29.61
CA ASP A 391 56.45 -1.37 -30.56
C ASP A 391 56.80 -0.48 -31.78
N GLY A 392 56.24 0.73 -31.85
CA GLY A 392 56.55 1.75 -32.88
C GLY A 392 57.64 2.74 -32.47
N GLY A 393 58.19 2.61 -31.26
CA GLY A 393 59.23 3.47 -30.72
C GLY A 393 60.64 2.88 -30.87
N MET A 394 61.30 3.24 -31.97
CA MET A 394 62.75 3.18 -32.21
C MET A 394 63.41 1.79 -32.38
N HIS A 395 63.52 1.39 -33.64
CA HIS A 395 64.83 1.08 -34.21
C HIS A 395 65.16 2.11 -35.30
N LEU A 396 65.96 3.12 -34.92
CA LEU A 396 66.95 3.81 -35.75
C LEU A 396 68.08 4.26 -34.84
#